data_AF-A0A5C7J3I8-F1
#
_entry.id   AF-A0A5C7J3I8-F1
#
_cell.length_a   1.000
_cell.length_b   1.000
_cell.length_c   1.000
_cell.angle_alpha   90.00
_cell.angle_beta   90.00
_cell.angle_gamma   90.00
#
_symmetry.space_group_name_H-M   'P 1'
#
loop_
_entity.id
_entity.type
_entity.pdbx_description
1 polymer ?
#
loop_
_entity_poly.entity_id
_entity_poly.type
_entity_poly.pdbx_seq_one_letter_code
_entity_poly.pdbx_strand_id
1 'polypeptide(L)'
;MVLLDDNFASIVSAVEEGRRIYDNTKKFIKYLLACNFYEVVLLALCVIIFRDPLLVPFVAIQILWINLVTDSFPALALSTQETESDVMKRKPIDESLLAGIKGFIIWAGVIGIATVGTIFFVFQRVDLALAQTLAVTSSVIYQMLRSLSCGRLKPFDLRVN
;
A
#
# COMPACT_ATOMS: atom_id res chain seq x y z
N MET A 1 -9.59 26.70 -14.84
CA MET A 1 -10.35 25.92 -15.83
C MET A 1 -10.98 26.89 -16.80
N VAL A 2 -10.94 26.62 -18.10
CA VAL A 2 -11.63 27.41 -19.15
C VAL A 2 -12.51 26.43 -19.90
N LEU A 3 -13.77 26.80 -20.14
CA LEU A 3 -14.70 26.00 -20.94
C LEU A 3 -14.50 26.38 -22.41
N LEU A 4 -14.16 25.40 -23.25
CA LEU A 4 -13.98 25.60 -24.69
C LEU A 4 -15.30 25.48 -25.47
N ASP A 5 -16.30 24.87 -24.84
CA ASP A 5 -17.60 24.50 -25.40
C ASP A 5 -18.77 25.36 -24.86
N ASP A 6 -18.48 26.35 -24.01
CA ASP A 6 -19.45 27.20 -23.30
C ASP A 6 -20.57 26.43 -22.57
N ASN A 7 -20.35 25.14 -22.25
CA ASN A 7 -21.35 24.28 -21.65
C ASN A 7 -21.11 24.11 -20.15
N PHE A 8 -22.05 24.58 -19.32
CA PHE A 8 -21.99 24.39 -17.87
C PHE A 8 -22.05 22.92 -17.44
N ALA A 9 -22.55 22.00 -18.28
CA ALA A 9 -22.51 20.56 -17.99
C ALA A 9 -21.07 20.05 -17.83
N SER A 10 -20.10 20.64 -18.53
CA SER A 10 -18.68 20.30 -18.43
C SER A 10 -18.10 20.58 -17.04
N ILE A 11 -18.69 21.52 -16.28
CA ILE A 11 -18.34 21.73 -14.87
C ILE A 11 -18.75 20.52 -14.02
N VAL A 12 -19.93 19.96 -14.27
CA VAL A 12 -20.44 18.80 -13.51
C VAL A 12 -19.55 17.59 -13.76
N SER A 13 -19.17 17.34 -15.02
CA SER A 13 -18.23 16.27 -15.38
C SER A 13 -16.84 16.52 -14.78
N ALA A 14 -16.36 17.76 -14.74
CA ALA A 14 -15.08 18.09 -14.10
C ALA A 14 -15.10 17.83 -12.59
N VAL A 15 -16.23 18.10 -11.91
CA VAL A 15 -16.39 17.77 -10.48
C VAL A 15 -16.42 16.25 -10.27
N GLU A 16 -17.09 15.50 -11.13
CA GLU A 16 -17.13 14.04 -11.08
C GLU A 16 -15.72 13.45 -11.22
N GLU A 17 -14.95 13.90 -12.22
CA GLU A 17 -13.57 13.45 -12.43
C GLU A 17 -12.65 13.89 -11.30
N GLY A 18 -12.84 15.09 -10.75
CA GLY A 18 -12.11 15.56 -9.57
C GLY A 18 -12.32 14.65 -8.35
N ARG A 19 -13.56 14.17 -8.13
CA ARG A 19 -13.87 13.21 -7.07
C ARG A 19 -13.23 11.85 -7.31
N ARG A 20 -13.25 11.37 -8.57
CA ARG A 20 -12.56 10.13 -8.98
C ARG A 20 -11.06 10.19 -8.69
N ILE A 21 -10.40 11.28 -9.10
CA ILE A 21 -8.96 11.47 -8.87
C ILE A 21 -8.67 11.48 -7.35
N TYR A 22 -9.49 12.15 -6.55
CA TYR A 22 -9.33 12.18 -5.09
C TYR A 22 -9.43 10.78 -4.47
N ASP A 23 -10.47 10.01 -4.81
CA ASP A 23 -10.69 8.67 -4.27
C ASP A 23 -9.54 7.71 -4.67
N ASN A 24 -9.09 7.78 -5.92
CA ASN A 24 -7.96 7.00 -6.42
C ASN A 24 -6.64 7.39 -5.73
N THR A 25 -6.41 8.69 -5.55
CA THR A 25 -5.23 9.21 -4.83
C THR A 25 -5.21 8.72 -3.37
N LYS A 26 -6.37 8.69 -2.71
CA LYS A 26 -6.51 8.17 -1.35
C LYS A 26 -6.17 6.68 -1.28
N LYS A 27 -6.63 5.86 -2.24
CA LYS A 27 -6.29 4.43 -2.34
C LYS A 27 -4.79 4.24 -2.57
N PHE A 28 -4.21 4.98 -3.52
CA PHE A 28 -2.78 4.98 -3.83
C PHE A 28 -1.91 5.34 -2.61
N ILE A 29 -2.22 6.41 -1.89
CA ILE A 29 -1.45 6.84 -0.71
C ILE A 29 -1.57 5.82 0.43
N LYS A 30 -2.75 5.25 0.65
CA LYS A 30 -2.94 4.18 1.65
C LYS A 30 -2.12 2.94 1.32
N TYR A 31 -2.07 2.56 0.05
CA TYR A 31 -1.23 1.46 -0.42
C TYR A 31 0.25 1.74 -0.15
N LEU A 32 0.78 2.88 -0.63
CA LEU A 32 2.18 3.24 -0.44
C LEU A 32 2.57 3.31 1.03
N LEU A 33 1.74 3.96 1.88
CA LEU A 33 2.07 4.08 3.28
C LEU A 33 2.09 2.71 3.97
N ALA A 34 1.17 1.81 3.62
CA ALA A 34 1.13 0.47 4.19
C ALA A 34 2.34 -0.39 3.79
N CYS A 35 2.77 -0.32 2.53
CA CYS A 35 3.96 -1.05 2.03
C CYS A 35 5.24 -0.49 2.65
N ASN A 36 5.44 0.83 2.60
CA ASN A 36 6.59 1.50 3.23
C ASN A 36 6.67 1.21 4.73
N PHE A 37 5.53 1.29 5.43
CA PHE A 37 5.50 1.01 6.87
C PHE A 37 5.84 -0.45 7.17
N TYR A 38 5.34 -1.40 6.38
CA TYR A 38 5.70 -2.82 6.50
C TYR A 38 7.21 -3.02 6.38
N GLU A 39 7.86 -2.44 5.37
CA GLU A 39 9.31 -2.59 5.15
C GLU A 39 10.13 -1.99 6.30
N VAL A 40 9.76 -0.79 6.74
CA VAL A 40 10.43 -0.12 7.85
C VAL A 40 10.29 -0.93 9.14
N VAL A 41 9.09 -1.44 9.44
CA VAL A 41 8.87 -2.28 10.63
C VAL A 41 9.67 -3.58 10.53
N LEU A 42 9.65 -4.24 9.38
CA LEU A 42 10.39 -5.49 9.16
C LEU A 42 11.90 -5.27 9.38
N LEU A 43 12.48 -4.22 8.79
CA LEU A 43 13.89 -3.87 8.97
C LEU A 43 14.21 -3.50 10.43
N ALA A 44 13.39 -2.66 11.06
CA ALA A 44 13.57 -2.26 12.45
C ALA A 44 13.56 -3.47 13.40
N LEU A 45 12.61 -4.39 13.21
CA LEU A 45 12.50 -5.61 14.01
C LEU A 45 13.70 -6.53 13.80
N CYS A 46 14.14 -6.74 12.56
CA CYS A 46 15.34 -7.53 12.26
C CYS A 46 16.57 -6.97 12.98
N VAL A 47 16.80 -5.67 12.90
CA VAL A 47 17.97 -5.02 13.54
C VAL A 47 17.88 -5.13 15.06
N ILE A 48 16.70 -4.90 15.65
CA ILE A 48 16.51 -4.94 17.11
C ILE A 48 16.66 -6.36 17.66
N ILE A 49 16.10 -7.36 16.99
CA ILE A 49 16.06 -8.76 17.46
C ILE A 49 17.40 -9.45 17.22
N PHE A 50 17.95 -9.34 16.00
CA PHE A 50 19.15 -10.11 15.64
C PHE A 50 20.44 -9.44 16.08
N ARG A 51 20.45 -8.10 16.20
CA ARG A 51 21.64 -7.30 16.58
C ARG A 51 22.89 -7.56 15.73
N ASP A 52 22.75 -8.30 14.64
CA ASP A 52 23.81 -8.64 13.70
C ASP A 52 23.47 -8.02 12.33
N PRO A 53 24.33 -7.13 11.78
CA PRO A 53 24.15 -6.56 10.45
C PRO A 53 24.04 -7.61 9.34
N LEU A 54 24.56 -8.83 9.54
CA LEU A 54 24.50 -9.91 8.56
C LEU A 54 23.09 -10.48 8.43
N LEU A 55 22.26 -10.40 9.48
CA LEU A 55 20.86 -10.88 9.45
C LEU A 55 19.88 -9.85 8.89
N VAL A 56 20.35 -8.76 8.29
CA VAL A 56 19.48 -7.83 7.58
C VAL A 56 18.91 -8.56 6.35
N PRO A 57 17.57 -8.65 6.22
CA PRO A 57 16.93 -9.46 5.18
C PRO A 57 17.08 -8.87 3.78
N PHE A 58 17.37 -7.57 3.68
CA PHE A 58 17.49 -6.84 2.42
C PHE A 58 18.83 -6.12 2.32
N VAL A 59 19.49 -6.27 1.18
CA VAL A 59 20.59 -5.37 0.79
C VAL A 59 19.98 -4.02 0.39
N ALA A 60 20.70 -2.91 0.61
CA ALA A 60 20.21 -1.56 0.28
C ALA A 60 19.65 -1.44 -1.15
N ILE A 61 20.28 -2.09 -2.13
CA ILE A 61 19.81 -2.10 -3.52
C ILE A 61 18.50 -2.86 -3.71
N GLN A 62 18.24 -3.91 -2.92
CA GLN A 62 16.99 -4.66 -2.97
C GLN A 62 15.84 -3.81 -2.43
N ILE A 63 16.07 -3.05 -1.35
CA ILE A 63 15.05 -2.13 -0.81
C ILE A 63 14.69 -1.07 -1.85
N LEU A 64 15.68 -0.48 -2.52
CA LEU A 64 15.45 0.49 -3.57
C LEU A 64 14.68 -0.12 -4.75
N TRP A 65 15.05 -1.34 -5.15
CA TRP A 65 14.36 -2.05 -6.23
C TRP A 65 12.90 -2.34 -5.87
N ILE A 66 12.61 -2.78 -4.64
CA ILE A 66 11.24 -3.03 -4.20
C ILE A 66 10.41 -1.73 -4.22
N ASN A 67 10.90 -0.67 -3.58
CA ASN A 67 10.18 0.62 -3.52
C ASN A 67 10.02 1.30 -4.89
N LEU A 68 10.97 1.10 -5.81
CA LEU A 68 10.89 1.71 -7.13
C LEU A 68 10.06 0.87 -8.10
N VAL A 69 10.38 -0.41 -8.25
CA VAL A 69 9.77 -1.26 -9.27
C VAL A 69 8.44 -1.82 -8.78
N THR A 70 8.44 -2.45 -7.60
CA THR A 70 7.27 -3.17 -7.11
C THR A 70 6.14 -2.25 -6.71
N ASP A 71 6.44 -1.07 -6.16
CA ASP A 71 5.41 -0.12 -5.73
C ASP A 71 4.91 0.83 -6.83
N SER A 72 5.73 1.17 -7.83
CA SER A 72 5.32 2.11 -8.90
C SER A 72 4.22 1.54 -9.79
N PHE A 73 4.29 0.26 -10.17
CA PHE A 73 3.29 -0.31 -11.07
C PHE A 73 1.90 -0.42 -10.43
N PRO A 74 1.74 -0.97 -9.20
CA PRO A 74 0.44 -1.01 -8.55
C PRO A 74 -0.07 0.38 -8.18
N ALA A 75 0.82 1.31 -7.85
CA ALA A 75 0.47 2.71 -7.65
C ALA A 75 -0.22 3.34 -8.87
N LEU A 76 0.36 3.15 -10.06
CA LEU A 76 -0.20 3.63 -11.33
C LEU A 76 -1.52 2.91 -11.67
N ALA A 77 -1.64 1.63 -11.33
CA ALA A 77 -2.90 0.90 -11.51
C ALA A 77 -4.01 1.43 -10.58
N LEU A 78 -3.68 1.81 -9.35
CA LEU A 78 -4.63 2.38 -8.39
C LEU A 78 -5.06 3.81 -8.75
N SER A 79 -4.22 4.59 -9.45
CA SER A 79 -4.55 5.96 -9.84
C SER A 79 -5.58 6.02 -10.99
N THR A 80 -5.71 4.95 -11.78
CA THR A 80 -6.52 4.92 -13.02
C THR A 80 -7.85 4.18 -12.89
N GLN A 81 -8.25 3.79 -11.67
CA GLN A 81 -9.51 3.08 -11.43
C GLN A 81 -10.74 3.89 -11.86
N GLU A 82 -11.80 3.18 -12.26
CA GLU A 82 -13.09 3.77 -12.65
C GLU A 82 -13.81 4.46 -11.49
N THR A 83 -14.61 5.47 -11.83
CA THR A 83 -15.44 6.21 -10.88
C THR A 83 -16.48 5.31 -10.24
N GLU A 84 -16.65 5.42 -8.92
CA GLU A 84 -17.70 4.69 -8.20
C GLU A 84 -19.09 5.29 -8.50
N SER A 85 -20.11 4.43 -8.67
CA SER A 85 -21.45 4.84 -9.14
C SER A 85 -22.20 5.83 -8.24
N ASP A 86 -21.77 6.01 -7.01
CA ASP A 86 -22.33 6.92 -6.02
C ASP A 86 -21.46 8.17 -5.78
N VAL A 87 -20.37 8.38 -6.55
CA VAL A 87 -19.42 9.47 -6.30
C VAL A 87 -20.11 10.84 -6.27
N MET A 88 -21.10 11.06 -7.13
CA MET A 88 -21.85 12.32 -7.22
C MET A 88 -22.96 12.46 -6.17
N LYS A 89 -23.35 11.36 -5.51
CA LYS A 89 -24.38 11.35 -4.45
C LYS A 89 -23.80 11.64 -3.07
N ARG A 90 -22.49 11.46 -2.89
CA ARG A 90 -21.78 11.73 -1.63
C ARG A 90 -21.70 13.23 -1.35
N LYS A 91 -21.77 13.62 -0.08
CA LYS A 91 -21.52 15.01 0.34
C LYS A 91 -20.06 15.38 0.07
N PRO A 92 -19.73 16.67 -0.12
CA PRO A 92 -18.35 17.13 -0.15
C PRO A 92 -17.57 16.60 1.05
N ILE A 93 -16.37 16.10 0.80
CA ILE A 93 -15.54 15.41 1.78
C ILE A 93 -14.73 16.44 2.57
N ASP A 94 -14.78 16.34 3.90
CA ASP A 94 -13.99 17.17 4.83
C ASP A 94 -13.06 16.30 5.71
N GLU A 95 -12.94 15.01 5.37
CA GLU A 95 -12.12 14.08 6.14
C GLU A 95 -10.65 14.10 5.69
N SER A 96 -9.74 13.79 6.60
CA SER A 96 -8.32 13.65 6.29
C SER A 96 -8.09 12.53 5.27
N LEU A 97 -7.13 12.75 4.37
CA LEU A 97 -6.64 11.77 3.41
C LEU A 97 -6.22 10.44 4.08
N LEU A 98 -5.75 10.51 5.32
CA LEU A 98 -5.28 9.36 6.11
C LEU A 98 -6.38 8.71 6.97
N ALA A 99 -7.64 9.14 6.83
CA ALA A 99 -8.75 8.55 7.57
C ALA A 99 -8.87 7.03 7.28
N GLY A 100 -8.95 6.24 8.35
CA GLY A 100 -9.06 4.77 8.31
C GLY A 100 -7.75 4.02 8.07
N ILE A 101 -6.58 4.68 8.14
CA ILE A 101 -5.29 4.03 7.86
C ILE A 101 -4.80 3.10 8.98
N LYS A 102 -5.28 3.29 10.22
CA LYS A 102 -4.84 2.55 11.41
C LYS A 102 -4.95 1.03 11.22
N GLY A 103 -6.05 0.54 10.65
CA GLY A 103 -6.23 -0.89 10.37
C GLY A 103 -5.19 -1.44 9.39
N PHE A 104 -4.87 -0.67 8.34
CA PHE A 104 -3.84 -1.05 7.36
C PHE A 104 -2.45 -1.12 8.00
N ILE A 105 -2.12 -0.15 8.85
CA ILE A 105 -0.83 -0.09 9.57
C ILE A 105 -0.69 -1.27 10.53
N ILE A 106 -1.75 -1.60 11.29
CA ILE A 106 -1.73 -2.75 12.22
C ILE A 106 -1.52 -4.05 11.44
N TRP A 107 -2.27 -4.27 10.36
CA TRP A 107 -2.11 -5.47 9.53
C TRP A 107 -0.73 -5.56 8.87
N ALA A 108 -0.19 -4.44 8.40
CA ALA A 108 1.18 -4.36 7.87
C ALA A 108 2.21 -4.77 8.95
N GLY A 109 2.06 -4.28 10.17
CA GLY A 109 2.93 -4.64 11.30
C GLY A 109 2.87 -6.13 11.65
N VAL A 110 1.66 -6.71 11.73
CA VAL A 110 1.48 -8.15 12.02
C VAL A 110 2.17 -9.02 10.98
N ILE A 111 2.00 -8.69 9.70
CA ILE A 111 2.64 -9.42 8.60
C ILE A 111 4.16 -9.22 8.61
N GLY A 112 4.63 -8.02 8.95
CA GLY A 112 6.05 -7.74 9.18
C GLY A 112 6.65 -8.67 10.23
N ILE A 113 6.03 -8.77 11.40
CA ILE A 113 6.46 -9.66 12.50
C ILE A 113 6.46 -11.13 12.05
N ALA A 114 5.41 -11.58 11.37
CA ALA A 114 5.33 -12.96 10.85
C ALA A 114 6.45 -13.27 9.83
N THR A 115 6.79 -12.29 8.99
CA THR A 115 7.88 -12.42 8.02
C THR A 115 9.23 -12.56 8.72
N VAL A 116 9.49 -11.73 9.75
CA VAL A 116 10.70 -11.82 10.58
C VAL A 116 10.83 -13.19 11.25
N GLY A 117 9.74 -13.71 11.81
CA GLY A 117 9.72 -15.05 12.42
C GLY A 117 10.06 -16.16 11.42
N THR A 118 9.56 -16.05 10.19
CA THR A 118 9.87 -17.01 9.11
C THR A 118 11.34 -16.93 8.70
N ILE A 119 11.90 -15.73 8.55
CA ILE A 119 13.31 -15.51 8.24
C ILE A 119 14.20 -16.14 9.31
N PHE A 120 13.90 -15.90 10.59
CA PHE A 120 14.66 -16.47 11.69
C PHE A 120 14.63 -17.99 11.70
N PHE A 121 13.44 -18.58 11.48
CA PHE A 121 13.28 -20.03 11.46
C PHE A 121 14.09 -20.69 10.34
N VAL A 122 14.09 -20.09 9.14
CA VAL A 122 14.86 -20.61 7.99
C VAL A 122 16.36 -20.41 8.19
N PHE A 123 16.77 -19.24 8.70
CA PHE A 123 18.18 -18.95 8.99
C PHE A 123 18.79 -19.96 9.96
N GLN A 124 18.05 -20.36 11.00
CA GLN A 124 18.48 -21.37 11.97
C GLN A 124 18.65 -22.78 11.37
N ARG A 125 18.00 -23.08 10.24
CA ARG A 125 17.87 -24.44 9.69
C ARG A 125 18.72 -24.68 8.44
N VAL A 126 18.98 -23.64 7.64
CA VAL A 126 19.52 -23.80 6.29
C VAL A 126 20.69 -22.85 6.04
N ASP A 127 20.43 -21.64 5.56
CA ASP A 127 21.45 -20.66 5.21
C ASP A 127 20.84 -19.25 5.12
N LEU A 128 21.68 -18.24 5.30
CA LEU A 128 21.34 -16.83 5.24
C LEU A 128 20.90 -16.40 3.84
N ALA A 129 21.60 -16.86 2.79
CA ALA A 129 21.29 -16.48 1.42
C ALA A 129 19.87 -16.91 1.00
N LEU A 130 19.45 -18.10 1.45
CA LEU A 130 18.10 -18.61 1.20
C LEU A 130 17.07 -17.83 2.00
N ALA A 131 17.35 -17.50 3.27
CA ALA A 131 16.46 -16.70 4.10
C ALA A 131 16.22 -15.29 3.53
N GLN A 132 17.26 -14.64 3.01
CA GLN A 132 17.16 -13.32 2.33
C GLN A 132 16.36 -13.40 1.03
N THR A 133 16.58 -14.43 0.22
CA THR A 133 15.83 -14.63 -1.04
C THR A 133 14.34 -14.86 -0.75
N LEU A 134 14.02 -15.65 0.27
CA LEU A 134 12.65 -15.84 0.73
C LEU A 134 12.03 -14.56 1.29
N ALA A 135 12.81 -13.77 2.05
CA ALA A 135 12.35 -12.47 2.55
C ALA A 135 11.89 -11.59 1.39
N VAL A 136 12.77 -11.35 0.40
CA VAL A 136 12.47 -10.51 -0.77
C VAL A 136 11.25 -11.03 -1.52
N THR A 137 11.21 -12.34 -1.80
CA THR A 137 10.10 -12.94 -2.56
C THR A 137 8.78 -12.82 -1.81
N SER A 138 8.78 -13.07 -0.49
CA SER A 138 7.58 -12.96 0.34
C SER A 138 7.07 -11.53 0.45
N SER A 139 7.97 -10.54 0.53
CA SER A 139 7.62 -9.12 0.56
C SER A 139 7.00 -8.66 -0.76
N VAL A 140 7.56 -9.07 -1.90
CA VAL A 140 6.99 -8.76 -3.22
C VAL A 140 5.60 -9.38 -3.38
N ILE A 141 5.42 -10.65 -3.00
CA ILE A 141 4.12 -11.32 -3.04
C ILE A 141 3.12 -10.59 -2.13
N TYR A 142 3.53 -10.21 -0.93
CA TYR A 142 2.68 -9.46 -0.01
C TYR A 142 2.24 -8.11 -0.60
N GLN A 143 3.15 -7.34 -1.18
CA GLN A 143 2.83 -6.03 -1.80
C GLN A 143 1.84 -6.20 -2.97
N MET A 144 2.03 -7.23 -3.80
CA MET A 144 1.09 -7.54 -4.89
C MET A 144 -0.29 -7.95 -4.37
N LEU A 145 -0.37 -8.78 -3.34
CA LEU A 145 -1.67 -9.13 -2.72
C LEU A 145 -2.34 -7.92 -2.06
N ARG A 146 -1.53 -7.04 -1.45
CA ARG A 146 -2.01 -5.81 -0.82
C ARG A 146 -2.55 -4.84 -1.85
N SER A 147 -1.91 -4.69 -3.01
CA SER A 147 -2.39 -3.80 -4.07
C SER A 147 -3.75 -4.24 -4.60
N LEU A 148 -3.96 -5.54 -4.79
CA LEU A 148 -5.26 -6.11 -5.15
C LEU A 148 -6.31 -5.87 -4.06
N SER A 149 -5.93 -5.99 -2.80
CA SER A 149 -6.82 -5.74 -1.66
C SER A 149 -7.22 -4.26 -1.56
N CYS A 150 -6.31 -3.34 -1.88
CA CYS A 150 -6.57 -1.90 -1.90
C CYS A 150 -7.41 -1.50 -3.12
N GLY A 151 -7.19 -2.17 -4.26
CA GLY A 151 -7.95 -1.94 -5.48
C GLY A 151 -9.40 -2.41 -5.41
N ARG A 152 -9.73 -3.34 -4.51
CA ARG A 152 -11.09 -3.88 -4.30
C ARG A 152 -11.87 -3.23 -3.16
N LEU A 153 -11.50 -2.03 -2.71
CA LEU A 153 -12.26 -1.27 -1.71
C LEU A 153 -13.64 -0.86 -2.28
N LYS A 154 -14.61 -1.78 -2.30
CA LYS A 154 -15.88 -1.45 -1.65
C LYS A 154 -15.52 -1.33 -0.18
N PRO A 155 -15.88 -0.24 0.51
CA PRO A 155 -15.72 -0.21 1.95
C PRO A 155 -16.38 -1.49 2.46
N PHE A 156 -15.60 -2.31 3.16
CA PHE A 156 -16.18 -3.31 4.04
C PHE A 156 -16.96 -2.46 5.04
N ASP A 157 -18.23 -2.22 4.73
CA ASP A 157 -19.17 -1.37 5.45
C ASP A 157 -19.50 -2.13 6.74
N LEU A 158 -18.51 -2.21 7.63
CA LEU A 158 -18.70 -2.46 9.05
C LEU A 158 -19.21 -1.16 9.65
N ARG A 159 -20.39 -0.72 9.17
CA ARG A 159 -21.37 -0.14 10.07
C ARG A 159 -21.85 -1.29 10.94
N VAL A 160 -21.07 -1.53 11.99
CA VAL A 160 -21.57 -2.17 13.19
C VAL A 160 -22.71 -1.26 13.66
N ASN A 161 -23.94 -1.76 13.54
CA ASN A 161 -25.11 -1.20 14.21
C ASN A 161 -24.86 -1.13 15.71
#